data_AF-A0A224VF73-F1
#
_entry.id   AF-A0A224VF73-F1
#
_cell.length_a   1.000
_cell.length_b   1.000
_cell.length_c   1.000
_cell.angle_alpha   90.00
_cell.angle_beta   90.00
_cell.angle_gamma   90.00
#
_symmetry.space_group_name_H-M   'P 1'
#
loop_
_entity.id
_entity.type
_entity.pdbx_description
1 polymer ?
#
loop_
_entity_poly.entity_id
_entity_poly.type
_entity_poly.pdbx_seq_one_letter_code
_entity_poly.pdbx_strand_id
1 'polypeptide(L)'
;MEREYSEVEAEKHFENNRLWFRRFQTTRSFRKLTQPERAAAKYITQAFVGLAYKYQLRSPRQYSAKSVKEVVMDLFPEKIAATNVFFTSVIPVMHRYFVFLGVQHKISNAKTLIRALESIKVRKLLDNHRDSSNWDSHKKLGMQVLMGYQPDVDSKKVTAYEEDFNMGVPLRFCFDFSVNRAPKNIILLTEKLRKKFENVMYENNK
;
A
#
# COMPACT_ATOMS: atom_id res chain seq x y z
N MET A 1 32.22 7.98 2.96
CA MET A 1 31.52 6.98 2.13
C MET A 1 30.06 7.37 2.13
N GLU A 2 29.59 7.97 1.03
CA GLU A 2 28.15 8.08 0.80
C GLU A 2 27.58 6.66 0.71
N ARG A 3 26.43 6.44 1.35
CA ARG A 3 25.74 5.17 1.18
C ARG A 3 25.06 5.20 -0.18
N GLU A 4 25.19 4.12 -0.92
CA GLU A 4 24.50 3.92 -2.19
C GLU A 4 23.39 2.89 -2.02
N TYR A 5 22.41 2.94 -2.92
CA TYR A 5 21.36 1.93 -2.97
C TYR A 5 21.96 0.57 -3.36
N SER A 6 21.46 -0.49 -2.73
CA SER A 6 21.84 -1.86 -3.02
C SER A 6 20.61 -2.75 -3.04
N GLU A 7 20.36 -3.43 -4.16
CA GLU A 7 19.25 -4.38 -4.31
C GLU A 7 19.36 -5.54 -3.31
N VAL A 8 20.58 -6.01 -3.05
CA VAL A 8 20.84 -7.08 -2.08
C VAL A 8 20.41 -6.67 -0.67
N GLU A 9 20.73 -5.44 -0.27
CA GLU A 9 20.29 -4.91 1.03
C GLU A 9 18.79 -4.60 1.06
N ALA A 10 18.22 -4.14 -0.06
CA ALA A 10 16.77 -3.95 -0.19
C ALA A 10 16.02 -5.28 0.05
N GLU A 11 16.46 -6.36 -0.60
CA GLU A 11 15.88 -7.69 -0.45
C GLU A 11 16.00 -8.20 1.00
N LYS A 12 17.16 -7.99 1.65
CA LYS A 12 17.30 -8.29 3.08
C LYS A 12 16.31 -7.52 3.94
N HIS A 13 16.02 -6.27 3.62
CA HIS A 13 15.02 -5.49 4.36
C HIS A 13 13.61 -6.00 4.12
N PHE A 14 13.25 -6.38 2.89
CA PHE A 14 11.96 -7.00 2.58
C PHE A 14 11.79 -8.36 3.27
N GLU A 15 12.81 -9.22 3.26
CA GLU A 15 12.77 -10.53 3.90
C GLU A 15 12.64 -10.40 5.43
N ASN A 16 13.43 -9.52 6.04
CA ASN A 16 13.31 -9.24 7.47
C ASN A 16 11.91 -8.74 7.82
N ASN A 17 11.36 -7.81 7.03
CA ASN A 17 10.00 -7.33 7.23
C ASN A 17 8.97 -8.45 7.08
N ARG A 18 9.12 -9.35 6.11
CA ARG A 18 8.25 -10.51 5.92
C ARG A 18 8.23 -11.43 7.15
N LEU A 19 9.40 -11.76 7.69
CA LEU A 19 9.55 -12.59 8.89
C LEU A 19 8.97 -11.89 10.13
N TRP A 20 9.22 -10.61 10.30
CA TRP A 20 8.71 -9.82 11.41
C TRP A 20 7.20 -9.65 11.32
N PHE A 21 6.66 -9.44 10.13
CA PHE A 21 5.22 -9.32 9.91
C PHE A 21 4.47 -10.61 10.26
N ARG A 22 4.99 -11.79 9.88
CA ARG A 22 4.41 -13.08 10.29
C ARG A 22 4.29 -13.21 11.81
N ARG A 23 5.31 -12.76 12.54
CA ARG A 23 5.26 -12.70 14.01
C ARG A 23 4.31 -11.62 14.52
N PHE A 24 4.25 -10.46 13.87
CA PHE A 24 3.33 -9.40 14.23
C PHE A 24 1.88 -9.87 14.19
N GLN A 25 1.49 -10.65 13.17
CA GLN A 25 0.13 -11.18 13.01
C GLN A 25 -0.38 -12.00 14.20
N THR A 26 0.50 -12.64 14.96
CA THR A 26 0.11 -13.46 16.12
C THR A 26 -0.12 -12.63 17.39
N THR A 27 0.27 -11.35 17.37
CA THR A 27 0.30 -10.50 18.57
C THR A 27 -1.06 -9.87 18.89
N ARG A 28 -1.25 -9.50 20.17
CA ARG A 28 -2.40 -8.68 20.60
C ARG A 28 -2.43 -7.33 19.87
N SER A 29 -1.27 -6.76 19.55
CA SER A 29 -1.19 -5.51 18.79
C SER A 29 -1.87 -5.64 17.43
N PHE A 30 -1.58 -6.69 16.66
CA PHE A 30 -2.24 -6.93 15.38
C PHE A 30 -3.75 -7.20 15.52
N ARG A 31 -4.16 -7.96 16.54
CA ARG A 31 -5.59 -8.24 16.78
C ARG A 31 -6.43 -6.99 17.06
N LYS A 32 -5.82 -5.93 17.61
CA LYS A 32 -6.47 -4.63 17.86
C LYS A 32 -6.62 -3.76 16.60
N LEU A 33 -6.06 -4.16 15.46
CA LEU A 33 -6.34 -3.50 14.18
C LEU A 33 -7.76 -3.85 13.72
N THR A 34 -8.42 -2.90 13.09
CA THR A 34 -9.71 -3.11 12.41
C THR A 34 -9.55 -4.07 11.23
N GLN A 35 -10.65 -4.58 10.67
CA GLN A 35 -10.56 -5.48 9.51
C GLN A 35 -9.86 -4.82 8.30
N PRO A 36 -10.17 -3.56 7.90
CA PRO A 36 -9.42 -2.86 6.86
C PRO A 36 -7.93 -2.68 7.22
N GLU A 37 -7.63 -2.30 8.45
CA GLU A 37 -6.23 -2.16 8.87
C GLU A 37 -5.46 -3.47 8.79
N ARG A 38 -6.04 -4.59 9.25
CA ARG A 38 -5.39 -5.91 9.21
C ARG A 38 -5.11 -6.39 7.80
N ALA A 39 -6.07 -6.23 6.89
CA ALA A 39 -5.89 -6.69 5.53
C ALA A 39 -4.92 -5.79 4.74
N ALA A 40 -4.83 -4.49 5.04
CA ALA A 40 -3.81 -3.60 4.47
C ALA A 40 -2.43 -3.73 5.13
N ALA A 41 -2.36 -4.31 6.34
CA ALA A 41 -1.18 -4.21 7.18
C ALA A 41 0.11 -4.74 6.54
N LYS A 42 0.04 -5.88 5.83
CA LYS A 42 1.20 -6.48 5.15
C LYS A 42 1.80 -5.50 4.14
N TYR A 43 0.93 -4.91 3.33
CA TYR A 43 1.32 -4.03 2.24
C TYR A 43 1.80 -2.67 2.76
N ILE A 44 1.17 -2.14 3.80
CA ILE A 44 1.61 -0.89 4.44
C ILE A 44 3.01 -1.04 5.05
N THR A 45 3.28 -2.11 5.80
CA THR A 45 4.61 -2.30 6.42
C THR A 45 5.69 -2.55 5.37
N GLN A 46 5.36 -3.31 4.32
CA GLN A 46 6.25 -3.54 3.19
C GLN A 46 6.56 -2.24 2.43
N ALA A 47 5.53 -1.47 2.07
CA ALA A 47 5.70 -0.18 1.40
C ALA A 47 6.52 0.79 2.24
N PHE A 48 6.27 0.86 3.55
CA PHE A 48 7.07 1.70 4.44
C PHE A 48 8.56 1.34 4.41
N VAL A 49 8.89 0.04 4.50
CA VAL A 49 10.28 -0.44 4.46
C VAL A 49 10.92 -0.14 3.10
N GLY A 50 10.20 -0.42 2.01
CA GLY A 50 10.67 -0.15 0.65
C GLY A 50 10.95 1.33 0.41
N LEU A 51 10.02 2.21 0.77
CA LEU A 51 10.17 3.66 0.62
C LEU A 51 11.31 4.22 1.50
N ALA A 52 11.38 3.80 2.76
CA ALA A 52 12.43 4.24 3.68
C ALA A 52 13.83 3.86 3.18
N TYR A 53 13.98 2.66 2.60
CA TYR A 53 15.26 2.24 2.07
C TYR A 53 15.56 2.88 0.70
N LYS A 54 14.65 2.77 -0.26
CA LYS A 54 14.86 3.24 -1.64
C LYS A 54 15.15 4.74 -1.72
N TYR A 55 14.49 5.56 -0.89
CA TYR A 55 14.60 7.03 -0.98
C TYR A 55 15.39 7.68 0.15
N GLN A 56 15.62 7.00 1.26
CA GLN A 56 16.35 7.58 2.41
C GLN A 56 17.56 6.74 2.85
N LEU A 57 17.77 5.56 2.25
CA LEU A 57 18.81 4.58 2.62
C LEU A 57 18.80 4.26 4.12
N ARG A 58 17.59 4.19 4.69
CA ARG A 58 17.37 3.91 6.12
C ARG A 58 16.92 2.48 6.32
N SER A 59 17.69 1.76 7.12
CA SER A 59 17.27 0.48 7.71
C SER A 59 16.47 0.71 9.00
N PRO A 60 15.74 -0.30 9.52
CA PRO A 60 14.92 -0.17 10.72
C PRO A 60 15.63 0.41 11.95
N ARG A 61 16.90 0.07 12.16
CA ARG A 61 17.69 0.59 13.29
C ARG A 61 18.08 2.06 13.15
N GLN A 62 17.88 2.64 11.97
CA GLN A 62 18.29 3.99 11.59
C GLN A 62 17.10 4.92 11.39
N TYR A 63 15.87 4.42 11.59
CA TYR A 63 14.67 5.24 11.53
C TYR A 63 14.73 6.35 12.59
N SER A 64 14.27 7.53 12.19
CA SER A 64 14.19 8.72 13.02
C SER A 64 12.78 9.32 12.92
N ALA A 65 12.43 10.23 13.82
CA ALA A 65 11.15 10.93 13.74
C ALA A 65 10.97 11.66 12.40
N LYS A 66 12.04 12.30 11.89
CA LYS A 66 12.06 12.99 10.60
C LYS A 66 11.79 12.00 9.46
N SER A 67 12.57 10.92 9.40
CA SER A 67 12.47 9.93 8.33
C SER A 67 11.08 9.27 8.26
N VAL A 68 10.49 8.93 9.42
CA VAL A 68 9.12 8.40 9.49
C VAL A 68 8.09 9.38 8.95
N LYS A 69 8.19 10.67 9.32
CA LYS A 69 7.27 11.70 8.83
C LYS A 69 7.38 11.86 7.33
N GLU A 70 8.60 11.96 6.80
CA GLU A 70 8.84 12.09 5.35
C GLU A 70 8.30 10.89 4.58
N VAL A 71 8.55 9.66 5.06
CA VAL A 71 7.99 8.47 4.41
C VAL A 71 6.46 8.53 4.38
N VAL A 72 5.81 8.80 5.52
CA VAL A 72 4.35 8.76 5.60
C VAL A 72 3.68 9.96 4.93
N MET A 73 4.23 11.16 5.04
CA MET A 73 3.58 12.40 4.57
C MET A 73 3.92 12.77 3.14
N ASP A 74 5.09 12.37 2.66
CA ASP A 74 5.61 12.80 1.38
C ASP A 74 5.70 11.58 0.45
N LEU A 75 6.48 10.57 0.80
CA LEU A 75 6.73 9.43 -0.09
C LEU A 75 5.50 8.54 -0.30
N PHE A 76 4.71 8.24 0.72
CA PHE A 76 3.47 7.46 0.56
C PHE A 76 2.49 8.19 -0.39
N PRO A 77 2.13 9.46 -0.15
CA PRO A 77 1.30 10.24 -1.06
C PRO A 77 1.90 10.46 -2.45
N GLU A 78 3.21 10.54 -2.60
CA GLU A 78 3.83 10.76 -3.90
C GLU A 78 3.90 9.48 -4.74
N LYS A 79 4.21 8.33 -4.11
CA LYS A 79 4.62 7.10 -4.80
C LYS A 79 3.59 5.98 -4.80
N ILE A 80 2.74 5.88 -3.77
CA ILE A 80 1.84 4.74 -3.63
C ILE A 80 0.47 5.05 -4.26
N ALA A 81 0.14 4.30 -5.31
CA ALA A 81 -1.20 4.22 -5.88
C ALA A 81 -2.05 3.25 -5.04
N ALA A 82 -2.99 3.79 -4.28
CA ALA A 82 -3.93 3.05 -3.45
C ALA A 82 -5.16 3.91 -3.14
N THR A 83 -6.14 3.35 -2.43
CA THR A 83 -7.41 4.04 -2.13
C THR A 83 -7.35 4.79 -0.81
N ASN A 84 -8.32 5.69 -0.57
CA ASN A 84 -8.44 6.42 0.70
C ASN A 84 -8.44 5.48 1.93
N VAL A 85 -9.08 4.32 1.82
CA VAL A 85 -9.16 3.32 2.91
C VAL A 85 -7.76 2.78 3.27
N PHE A 86 -6.90 2.57 2.27
CA PHE A 86 -5.51 2.20 2.49
C PHE A 86 -4.78 3.32 3.24
N PHE A 87 -4.88 4.57 2.79
CA PHE A 87 -4.20 5.72 3.41
C PHE A 87 -4.70 5.99 4.84
N THR A 88 -5.99 5.83 5.13
CA THR A 88 -6.50 5.91 6.51
C THR A 88 -5.94 4.83 7.42
N SER A 89 -5.53 3.69 6.85
CA SER A 89 -4.97 2.56 7.60
C SER A 89 -3.47 2.71 7.89
N VAL A 90 -2.75 3.59 7.18
CA VAL A 90 -1.28 3.72 7.29
C VAL A 90 -0.83 4.02 8.72
N ILE A 91 -1.36 5.09 9.33
CA ILE A 91 -0.96 5.51 10.68
C ILE A 91 -1.28 4.46 11.74
N PRO A 92 -2.52 3.93 11.88
CA PRO A 92 -2.82 2.94 12.90
C PRO A 92 -2.03 1.64 12.73
N VAL A 93 -1.83 1.17 11.49
CA VAL A 93 -1.00 -0.02 11.22
C VAL A 93 0.44 0.24 11.64
N MET A 94 1.06 1.32 11.16
CA MET A 94 2.47 1.61 11.44
C MET A 94 2.71 1.87 12.93
N HIS A 95 1.77 2.52 13.62
CA HIS A 95 1.82 2.70 15.07
C HIS A 95 1.93 1.35 15.78
N ARG A 96 1.02 0.42 15.50
CA ARG A 96 1.03 -0.91 16.15
C ARG A 96 2.23 -1.75 15.73
N TYR A 97 2.69 -1.59 14.50
CA TYR A 97 3.88 -2.29 14.01
C TYR A 97 5.14 -1.80 14.72
N PHE A 98 5.33 -0.49 14.91
CA PHE A 98 6.46 0.04 15.68
C PHE A 98 6.41 -0.33 17.16
N VAL A 99 5.23 -0.43 17.77
CA VAL A 99 5.09 -1.02 19.11
C VAL A 99 5.65 -2.45 19.12
N PHE A 100 5.24 -3.28 18.15
CA PHE A 100 5.72 -4.65 18.03
C PHE A 100 7.25 -4.72 17.79
N LEU A 101 7.79 -3.94 16.85
CA LEU A 101 9.23 -3.93 16.56
C LEU A 101 10.05 -3.48 17.78
N GLY A 102 9.53 -2.53 18.57
CA GLY A 102 10.14 -2.10 19.83
C GLY A 102 10.20 -3.21 20.86
N VAL A 103 9.07 -3.92 21.09
CA VAL A 103 9.01 -5.07 22.01
C VAL A 103 9.90 -6.22 21.56
N GLN A 104 10.10 -6.40 20.26
CA GLN A 104 10.98 -7.43 19.69
C GLN A 104 12.45 -6.96 19.53
N HIS A 105 12.80 -5.79 20.07
CA HIS A 105 14.13 -5.18 19.98
C HIS A 105 14.68 -5.06 18.54
N LYS A 106 13.80 -4.90 17.55
CA LYS A 106 14.18 -4.69 16.14
C LYS A 106 14.48 -3.22 15.84
N ILE A 107 13.93 -2.32 16.65
CA ILE A 107 14.21 -0.89 16.68
C ILE A 107 14.47 -0.46 18.13
N SER A 108 15.34 0.51 18.35
CA SER A 108 15.71 0.98 19.69
C SER A 108 14.89 2.19 20.16
N ASN A 109 14.32 2.97 19.22
CA ASN A 109 13.68 4.26 19.49
C ASN A 109 12.16 4.25 19.23
N ALA A 110 11.49 3.12 19.45
CA ALA A 110 10.07 2.93 19.13
C ALA A 110 9.16 4.07 19.65
N LYS A 111 9.35 4.51 20.91
CA LYS A 111 8.57 5.62 21.50
C LYS A 111 8.67 6.92 20.67
N THR A 112 9.86 7.23 20.16
CA THR A 112 10.10 8.42 19.33
C THR A 112 9.40 8.31 17.98
N LEU A 113 9.47 7.15 17.34
CA LEU A 113 8.83 6.91 16.04
C LEU A 113 7.29 6.93 16.16
N ILE A 114 6.76 6.36 17.25
CA ILE A 114 5.32 6.37 17.54
C ILE A 114 4.82 7.80 17.71
N ARG A 115 5.49 8.63 18.54
CA ARG A 115 5.12 10.05 18.71
C ARG A 115 5.18 10.82 17.38
N ALA A 116 6.15 10.50 16.52
CA ALA A 116 6.24 11.10 15.20
C ALA A 116 5.02 10.77 14.33
N LEU A 117 4.57 9.50 14.33
CA LEU A 117 3.34 9.08 13.65
C LEU A 117 2.09 9.73 14.24
N GLU A 118 1.96 9.77 15.57
CA GLU A 118 0.78 10.34 16.25
C GLU A 118 0.66 11.86 16.03
N SER A 119 1.77 12.55 15.76
CA SER A 119 1.74 13.97 15.40
C SER A 119 1.23 14.26 13.98
N ILE A 120 1.04 13.22 13.16
CA ILE A 120 0.50 13.34 11.81
C ILE A 120 -1.02 13.35 11.86
N LYS A 121 -1.63 14.39 11.27
CA LYS A 121 -3.08 14.44 11.08
C LYS A 121 -3.47 13.58 9.87
N VAL A 122 -4.31 12.55 10.07
CA VAL A 122 -4.83 11.68 8.99
C VAL A 122 -5.43 12.49 7.83
N ARG A 123 -6.15 13.58 8.14
CA ARG A 123 -6.71 14.47 7.12
C ARG A 123 -5.64 15.03 6.18
N LYS A 124 -4.51 15.49 6.71
CA LYS A 124 -3.40 16.02 5.90
C LYS A 124 -2.79 14.94 5.00
N LEU A 125 -2.66 13.71 5.52
CA LEU A 125 -2.20 12.57 4.71
C LEU A 125 -3.15 12.29 3.53
N LEU A 126 -4.46 12.34 3.76
CA LEU A 126 -5.46 12.16 2.71
C LEU A 126 -5.47 13.30 1.70
N ASP A 127 -5.36 14.54 2.17
CA ASP A 127 -5.30 15.72 1.31
C ASP A 127 -4.07 15.63 0.37
N ASN A 128 -2.88 15.32 0.93
CA ASN A 128 -1.67 15.08 0.15
C ASN A 128 -1.83 13.93 -0.86
N HIS A 129 -2.46 12.83 -0.45
CA HIS A 129 -2.69 11.67 -1.32
C HIS A 129 -3.62 11.99 -2.50
N ARG A 130 -4.62 12.86 -2.30
CA ARG A 130 -5.63 13.20 -3.32
C ARG A 130 -5.16 14.27 -4.29
N ASP A 131 -4.20 15.08 -3.89
CA ASP A 131 -3.62 16.11 -4.73
C ASP A 131 -2.71 15.49 -5.79
N SER A 132 -3.18 15.48 -7.04
CA SER A 132 -2.49 14.88 -8.18
C SER A 132 -1.22 15.64 -8.60
N SER A 133 -1.05 16.88 -8.13
CA SER A 133 0.19 17.64 -8.32
C SER A 133 1.35 17.05 -7.52
N ASN A 134 1.05 16.36 -6.40
CA ASN A 134 2.04 15.66 -5.58
C ASN A 134 2.38 14.26 -6.10
N TRP A 135 1.74 13.77 -7.15
CA TRP A 135 1.98 12.40 -7.64
C TRP A 135 3.13 12.37 -8.63
N ASP A 136 4.01 11.38 -8.46
CA ASP A 136 4.99 11.08 -9.49
C ASP A 136 4.35 10.44 -10.73
N SER A 137 5.16 10.24 -11.77
CA SER A 137 4.72 9.65 -13.03
C SER A 137 4.14 8.24 -12.85
N HIS A 138 4.72 7.43 -11.97
CA HIS A 138 4.32 6.04 -11.76
C HIS A 138 2.98 5.98 -11.03
N LYS A 139 2.84 6.73 -9.92
CA LYS A 139 1.59 6.81 -9.18
C LYS A 139 0.45 7.30 -10.07
N LYS A 140 0.68 8.27 -10.97
CA LYS A 140 -0.33 8.72 -11.94
C LYS A 140 -0.85 7.55 -12.79
N LEU A 141 0.05 6.70 -13.30
CA LEU A 141 -0.33 5.50 -14.05
C LEU A 141 -1.12 4.52 -13.17
N GLY A 142 -0.63 4.19 -11.97
CA GLY A 142 -1.32 3.28 -11.06
C GLY A 142 -2.72 3.78 -10.66
N MET A 143 -2.88 5.09 -10.44
CA MET A 143 -4.17 5.70 -10.14
C MET A 143 -5.13 5.66 -11.33
N GLN A 144 -4.65 5.79 -12.58
CA GLN A 144 -5.50 5.60 -13.77
C GLN A 144 -6.08 4.19 -13.85
N VAL A 145 -5.27 3.17 -13.54
CA VAL A 145 -5.71 1.77 -13.47
C VAL A 145 -6.74 1.59 -12.35
N LEU A 146 -6.48 2.12 -11.15
CA LEU A 146 -7.40 2.03 -10.01
C LEU A 146 -8.76 2.71 -10.26
N MET A 147 -8.75 3.82 -11.01
CA MET A 147 -9.97 4.56 -11.36
C MET A 147 -10.73 3.94 -12.54
N GLY A 148 -10.21 2.88 -13.16
CA GLY A 148 -10.85 2.20 -14.28
C GLY A 148 -10.70 2.93 -15.62
N TYR A 149 -9.76 3.87 -15.75
CA TYR A 149 -9.49 4.55 -17.01
C TYR A 149 -8.75 3.68 -18.04
N GLN A 150 -8.21 2.53 -17.61
CA GLN A 150 -7.56 1.56 -18.48
C GLN A 150 -8.22 0.18 -18.29
N PRO A 151 -9.28 -0.15 -19.06
CA PRO A 151 -10.07 -1.37 -18.85
C PRO A 151 -9.33 -2.66 -19.25
N ASP A 152 -8.37 -2.59 -20.17
CA ASP A 152 -7.70 -3.76 -20.76
C ASP A 152 -6.19 -3.84 -20.46
N VAL A 153 -5.75 -3.41 -19.28
CA VAL A 153 -4.34 -3.49 -18.91
C VAL A 153 -3.92 -4.95 -18.73
N ASP A 154 -2.85 -5.34 -19.43
CA ASP A 154 -2.18 -6.63 -19.28
C ASP A 154 -1.80 -6.89 -17.81
N SER A 155 -2.29 -7.99 -17.26
CA SER A 155 -2.05 -8.37 -15.86
C SER A 155 -0.57 -8.52 -15.53
N LYS A 156 0.27 -8.97 -16.48
CA LYS A 156 1.72 -9.06 -16.26
C LYS A 156 2.36 -7.68 -16.08
N LYS A 157 1.90 -6.69 -16.84
CA LYS A 157 2.36 -5.30 -16.71
C LYS A 157 1.91 -4.68 -15.40
N VAL A 158 0.70 -5.00 -14.93
CA VAL A 158 0.22 -4.57 -13.61
C VAL A 158 1.09 -5.18 -12.50
N THR A 159 1.37 -6.49 -12.54
CA THR A 159 2.20 -7.14 -11.52
C THR A 159 3.61 -6.56 -11.48
N ALA A 160 4.26 -6.38 -12.64
CA ALA A 160 5.58 -5.74 -12.70
C ALA A 160 5.55 -4.31 -12.13
N TYR A 161 4.53 -3.52 -12.47
CA TYR A 161 4.36 -2.18 -11.90
C TYR A 161 4.19 -2.21 -10.38
N GLU A 162 3.38 -3.15 -9.87
CA GLU A 162 3.13 -3.29 -8.45
C GLU A 162 4.42 -3.58 -7.69
N GLU A 163 5.28 -4.45 -8.22
CA GLU A 163 6.58 -4.82 -7.63
C GLU A 163 7.59 -3.66 -7.71
N ASP A 164 7.81 -3.09 -8.90
CA ASP A 164 8.91 -2.14 -9.16
C ASP A 164 8.63 -0.73 -8.64
N PHE A 165 7.37 -0.30 -8.70
CA PHE A 165 6.97 1.09 -8.47
C PHE A 165 6.00 1.26 -7.31
N ASN A 166 5.08 0.30 -7.09
CA ASN A 166 4.09 0.40 -6.01
C ASN A 166 4.50 -0.33 -4.72
N MET A 167 5.78 -0.72 -4.59
CA MET A 167 6.34 -1.38 -3.41
C MET A 167 5.64 -2.69 -3.02
N GLY A 168 5.10 -3.40 -4.00
CA GLY A 168 4.30 -4.62 -3.87
C GLY A 168 2.91 -4.40 -3.26
N VAL A 169 2.40 -3.17 -3.26
CA VAL A 169 0.99 -2.87 -2.94
C VAL A 169 0.13 -3.20 -4.16
N PRO A 170 -0.75 -4.21 -4.12
CA PRO A 170 -1.51 -4.58 -5.30
C PRO A 170 -2.63 -3.57 -5.56
N LEU A 171 -2.75 -3.12 -6.80
CA LEU A 171 -3.82 -2.23 -7.24
C LEU A 171 -5.18 -2.94 -7.11
N ARG A 172 -5.24 -4.23 -7.47
CA ARG A 172 -6.48 -5.01 -7.32
C ARG A 172 -6.93 -5.10 -5.87
N PHE A 173 -5.99 -5.34 -4.95
CA PHE A 173 -6.27 -5.33 -3.51
C PHE A 173 -6.92 -4.00 -3.09
N CYS A 174 -6.39 -2.87 -3.59
CA CYS A 174 -6.91 -1.54 -3.28
C CYS A 174 -8.33 -1.31 -3.84
N PHE A 175 -8.64 -1.87 -5.02
CA PHE A 175 -9.98 -1.84 -5.62
C PHE A 175 -10.99 -2.59 -4.74
N ASP A 176 -10.68 -3.83 -4.35
CA ASP A 176 -11.55 -4.66 -3.49
C ASP A 176 -11.66 -4.10 -2.05
N PHE A 177 -10.69 -3.27 -1.64
CA PHE A 177 -10.69 -2.51 -0.38
C PHE A 177 -11.54 -1.24 -0.41
N SER A 178 -11.74 -0.66 -1.58
CA SER A 178 -12.66 0.46 -1.72
C SER A 178 -14.08 -0.06 -1.52
N VAL A 179 -14.89 0.72 -0.82
CA VAL A 179 -16.31 0.40 -0.58
C VAL A 179 -17.13 0.30 -1.88
N ASN A 180 -16.50 0.54 -3.04
CA ASN A 180 -16.99 0.17 -4.36
C ASN A 180 -16.88 -1.36 -4.56
N ARG A 181 -17.57 -2.14 -3.71
CA ARG A 181 -18.17 -3.34 -4.29
C ARG A 181 -19.04 -2.84 -5.43
N ALA A 182 -18.73 -3.23 -6.66
CA ALA A 182 -19.73 -3.14 -7.72
C ALA A 182 -21.04 -3.65 -7.11
N PRO A 183 -22.15 -2.89 -7.17
CA PRO A 183 -23.41 -3.33 -6.60
C PRO A 183 -23.64 -4.78 -7.06
N LYS A 184 -24.11 -5.66 -6.17
CA LYS A 184 -24.25 -7.11 -6.43
C LYS A 184 -25.05 -7.45 -7.71
N ASN A 185 -25.70 -6.44 -8.26
CA ASN A 185 -26.55 -6.35 -9.42
C ASN A 185 -25.83 -5.85 -10.70
N ILE A 186 -24.51 -5.60 -10.69
CA ILE A 186 -23.71 -5.41 -11.91
C ILE A 186 -23.02 -6.74 -12.23
N ILE A 187 -23.52 -7.43 -13.26
CA ILE A 187 -22.81 -8.55 -13.87
C ILE A 187 -21.71 -7.94 -14.74
N LEU A 188 -20.45 -8.02 -14.29
CA LEU A 188 -19.30 -7.82 -15.17
C LEU A 188 -19.32 -8.94 -16.22
N LEU A 189 -19.78 -8.61 -17.42
CA LEU A 189 -19.81 -9.55 -18.53
C LEU A 189 -18.37 -9.83 -18.96
N THR A 190 -17.85 -10.99 -18.59
CA THR A 190 -16.65 -11.52 -19.25
C THR A 190 -16.95 -11.66 -20.74
N GLU A 191 -15.93 -11.63 -21.60
CA GLU A 191 -16.11 -11.69 -23.06
C GLU A 191 -16.93 -12.92 -23.50
N LYS A 192 -16.78 -14.03 -22.77
CA LYS A 192 -17.59 -15.26 -22.91
C LYS A 192 -19.06 -15.05 -22.54
N LEU A 193 -19.34 -14.32 -21.45
CA LEU A 193 -20.69 -13.95 -21.02
C LEU A 193 -21.32 -12.91 -21.97
N ARG A 194 -20.53 -11.96 -22.49
CA ARG A 194 -20.97 -10.96 -23.47
C ARG A 194 -21.45 -11.62 -24.75
N LYS A 195 -20.67 -12.52 -25.36
CA LYS A 195 -21.09 -13.28 -26.55
C LYS A 195 -22.35 -14.11 -26.31
N LYS A 196 -22.48 -14.70 -25.12
CA LYS A 196 -23.68 -15.47 -24.76
C LYS A 196 -24.92 -14.57 -24.63
N PHE A 197 -24.77 -13.38 -24.05
CA PHE A 197 -25.86 -12.40 -23.94
C PHE A 197 -26.24 -11.77 -25.28
N GLU A 198 -25.26 -11.46 -26.13
CA GLU A 198 -25.51 -10.95 -27.49
C GLU A 198 -26.35 -11.97 -28.28
N ASN A 199 -25.99 -13.25 -28.26
CA ASN A 199 -26.77 -14.30 -28.94
C ASN A 199 -28.22 -14.40 -28.43
N VAL A 200 -28.44 -14.32 -27.11
CA VAL A 200 -29.79 -14.37 -26.51
C VAL A 200 -30.63 -13.14 -26.87
N MET A 201 -30.01 -11.96 -27.01
CA MET A 201 -30.71 -10.73 -27.43
C MET A 201 -31.07 -10.74 -28.92
N TYR A 202 -30.28 -11.43 -29.75
CA TYR A 202 -30.58 -11.62 -31.19
C TYR A 202 -31.64 -12.69 -31.44
N GLU A 203 -31.71 -13.74 -30.62
CA GLU A 203 -32.75 -14.79 -30.72
C GLU A 203 -34.14 -14.30 -30.30
N ASN A 204 -34.22 -13.39 -29.33
CA ASN A 204 -35.49 -12.83 -28.84
C ASN A 204 -36.04 -11.65 -29.68
N ASN A 205 -35.32 -11.23 -30.73
CA ASN A 205 -35.73 -10.18 -31.67
C ASN A 205 -35.97 -10.70 -33.11
N LYS A 206 -36.26 -11.99 -33.26
CA LYS A 206 -36.75 -12.60 -34.51
C LYS A 206 -38.18 -13.07 -34.37
#